data_AF-A0A933DUK5-F1
#
_entry.id   AF-A0A933DUK5-F1
#
_cell.length_a   1.000
_cell.length_b   1.000
_cell.length_c   1.000
_cell.angle_alpha   90.00
_cell.angle_beta   90.00
_cell.angle_gamma   90.00
#
_symmetry.space_group_name_H-M   'P 1'
#
loop_
_entity.id
_entity.type
_entity.pdbx_description
1 polymer ?
#
loop_
_entity_poly.entity_id
_entity_poly.type
_entity_poly.pdbx_seq_one_letter_code
_entity_poly.pdbx_strand_id
1 'polypeptide(L)'
;MARSSARGRRTIPRPKVLAPVADDALDAAIATAESLAAKAAAAVGTRVTAVRRVGATFERNERAATDAHTSVARVHAELASEFDRMRAMCKVAHVKITRTTLTVTTRALEIVEDGVRYDIGAYRIRIQRERRENAFGEDDQVRIHALHRRRLDGWSHPHISSWGWVCLGNIEKPLRVALRKCEYDVALQLIIAVLESGTPRSERGDSGYHDRLVSIGRLVTRSRRNPKERSHAR
;
A
#
# COMPACT_ATOMS: atom_id res chain seq x y z
N MET A 1 75.90 91.42 -55.63
CA MET A 1 75.10 90.94 -54.48
C MET A 1 73.88 90.20 -55.03
N ALA A 2 73.78 88.89 -54.80
CA ALA A 2 72.52 88.12 -54.69
C ALA A 2 72.89 86.65 -54.40
N ARG A 3 72.79 86.23 -53.14
CA ARG A 3 72.91 84.83 -52.72
C ARG A 3 71.52 84.21 -52.78
N SER A 4 71.34 83.15 -53.57
CA SER A 4 70.13 82.31 -53.53
C SER A 4 70.51 80.93 -52.98
N SER A 5 70.03 80.68 -51.77
CA SER A 5 70.14 79.43 -51.02
C SER A 5 68.83 78.67 -51.19
N ALA A 6 68.88 77.46 -51.75
CA ALA A 6 67.73 76.56 -51.77
C ALA A 6 68.14 75.22 -51.12
N ARG A 7 67.60 75.03 -49.91
CA ARG A 7 67.75 73.88 -49.02
C ARG A 7 67.40 72.57 -49.72
N GLY A 8 68.33 71.62 -49.71
CA GLY A 8 68.04 70.21 -50.00
C GLY A 8 67.07 69.63 -48.97
N ARG A 9 65.92 69.14 -49.43
CA ARG A 9 65.01 68.30 -48.63
C ARG A 9 65.74 67.02 -48.25
N ARG A 10 66.05 66.83 -46.96
CA ARG A 10 66.40 65.53 -46.40
C ARG A 10 65.14 64.65 -46.41
N THR A 11 65.11 63.67 -47.30
CA THR A 11 64.20 62.53 -47.20
C THR A 11 64.58 61.73 -45.96
N ILE A 12 63.73 61.77 -44.93
CA ILE A 12 63.84 60.87 -43.77
C ILE A 12 63.45 59.47 -44.29
N PRO A 13 64.35 58.48 -44.27
CA PRO A 13 63.98 57.14 -44.68
C PRO A 13 62.95 56.61 -43.69
N ARG A 14 61.78 56.18 -44.20
CA ARG A 14 60.83 55.42 -43.38
C ARG A 14 61.55 54.18 -42.86
N PRO A 15 61.51 53.90 -41.54
CA PRO A 15 62.13 52.69 -41.00
C PRO A 15 61.40 51.47 -41.57
N LYS A 16 62.08 50.75 -42.48
CA LYS A 16 61.57 49.54 -43.16
C LYS A 16 61.40 48.32 -42.23
N VAL A 17 61.70 48.46 -40.93
CA VAL A 17 61.86 47.33 -40.01
C VAL A 17 60.68 47.18 -39.04
N LEU A 18 59.76 48.15 -38.96
CA LEU A 18 58.66 48.12 -37.98
C LEU A 18 57.33 47.54 -38.49
N ALA A 19 57.10 47.49 -39.81
CA ALA A 19 55.85 46.99 -40.39
C ALA A 19 55.66 45.46 -40.31
N PRO A 20 56.67 44.62 -40.63
CA PRO A 20 56.49 43.15 -40.64
C PRO A 20 56.22 42.58 -39.22
N VAL A 21 56.88 43.16 -38.22
CA VAL A 21 56.76 42.73 -36.82
C VAL A 21 55.37 43.06 -36.23
N ALA A 22 54.72 44.11 -36.73
CA ALA A 22 53.37 44.49 -36.31
C ALA A 22 52.30 43.57 -36.93
N ASP A 23 52.49 43.14 -38.18
CA ASP A 23 51.59 42.22 -38.87
C ASP A 23 51.68 40.79 -38.27
N ASP A 24 52.89 40.29 -38.00
CA ASP A 24 53.08 38.98 -37.34
C ASP A 24 52.45 38.94 -35.93
N ALA A 25 52.53 40.05 -35.18
CA ALA A 25 51.91 40.16 -33.86
C ALA A 25 50.39 40.22 -33.92
N LEU A 26 49.83 40.84 -34.97
CA LEU A 26 48.39 40.90 -35.20
C LEU A 26 47.83 39.53 -35.59
N ASP A 27 48.50 38.81 -36.49
CA ASP A 27 48.11 37.46 -36.91
C ASP A 27 48.16 36.47 -35.73
N ALA A 28 49.20 36.56 -34.88
CA ALA A 28 49.29 35.78 -33.65
C ALA A 28 48.15 36.09 -32.65
N ALA A 29 47.75 37.36 -32.54
CA ALA A 29 46.64 37.77 -31.69
C ALA A 29 45.29 37.25 -32.22
N ILE A 30 45.07 37.31 -33.54
CA ILE A 30 43.86 36.77 -34.20
C ILE A 30 43.77 35.26 -33.98
N ALA A 31 44.85 34.52 -34.24
CA ALA A 31 44.88 33.07 -34.03
C ALA A 31 44.61 32.68 -32.56
N THR A 32 45.11 33.48 -31.62
CA THR A 32 44.84 33.29 -30.18
C THR A 32 43.38 33.55 -29.84
N ALA A 33 42.79 34.61 -30.39
CA ALA A 33 41.38 34.94 -30.19
C ALA A 33 40.44 33.86 -30.77
N GLU A 34 40.73 33.35 -31.96
CA GLU A 34 39.99 32.24 -32.59
C GLU A 34 40.09 30.95 -31.75
N SER A 35 41.29 30.63 -31.26
CA SER A 35 41.50 29.48 -30.37
C SER A 35 40.70 29.60 -29.07
N LEU A 36 40.67 30.80 -28.46
CA LEU A 36 39.87 31.07 -27.26
C LEU A 36 38.38 30.98 -27.54
N ALA A 37 37.91 31.53 -28.67
CA ALA A 37 36.51 31.45 -29.09
C ALA A 37 36.07 30.00 -29.34
N ALA A 38 36.90 29.18 -30.00
CA ALA A 38 36.63 27.76 -30.22
C ALA A 38 36.54 26.98 -28.90
N LYS A 39 37.46 27.23 -27.95
CA LYS A 39 37.42 26.64 -26.60
C LYS A 39 36.16 27.06 -25.84
N ALA A 40 35.78 28.33 -25.92
CA ALA A 40 34.56 28.83 -25.28
C ALA A 40 33.30 28.17 -25.87
N ALA A 41 33.22 28.06 -27.20
CA ALA A 41 32.11 27.39 -27.89
C ALA A 41 31.99 25.91 -27.49
N ALA A 42 33.11 25.19 -27.41
CA ALA A 42 33.14 23.80 -26.96
C ALA A 42 32.68 23.64 -25.49
N ALA A 43 33.11 24.55 -24.61
CA ALA A 43 32.68 24.56 -23.21
C ALA A 43 31.18 24.85 -23.07
N VAL A 44 30.66 25.79 -23.85
CA VAL A 44 29.21 26.09 -23.90
C VAL A 44 28.43 24.89 -24.43
N GLY A 45 28.86 24.26 -25.52
CA GLY A 45 28.21 23.06 -26.08
C GLY A 45 28.16 21.89 -25.09
N THR A 46 29.23 21.69 -24.32
CA THR A 46 29.28 20.69 -23.25
C THR A 46 28.25 20.99 -22.15
N ARG A 47 28.16 22.25 -21.70
CA ARG A 47 27.19 22.68 -20.69
C ARG A 47 25.75 22.56 -21.18
N VAL A 48 25.46 22.96 -22.43
CA VAL A 48 24.13 22.83 -23.04
C VAL A 48 23.70 21.36 -23.09
N THR A 49 24.61 20.45 -23.44
CA THR A 49 24.34 19.01 -23.45
C THR A 49 24.04 18.48 -22.06
N ALA A 50 24.78 18.92 -21.04
CA ALA A 50 24.52 18.56 -19.64
C ALA A 50 23.14 19.06 -19.18
N VAL A 51 22.78 20.30 -19.48
CA VAL A 51 21.46 20.87 -19.15
C VAL A 51 20.34 20.08 -19.82
N ARG A 52 20.50 19.70 -21.10
CA ARG A 52 19.52 18.84 -21.81
C ARG A 52 19.32 17.48 -21.13
N ARG A 53 20.41 16.85 -20.66
CA ARG A 53 20.31 15.56 -19.94
C ARG A 53 19.57 15.70 -18.61
N VAL A 54 19.80 16.81 -17.90
CA VAL A 54 19.08 17.12 -16.65
C VAL A 54 17.60 17.34 -16.95
N GLY A 55 17.25 18.14 -17.97
CA GLY A 55 15.87 18.35 -18.40
C GLY A 55 15.14 17.05 -18.74
N ALA A 56 15.75 16.19 -19.56
CA ALA A 56 15.18 14.88 -19.90
C ALA A 56 15.05 13.92 -18.68
N THR A 57 15.84 14.12 -17.63
CA THR A 57 15.70 13.36 -16.38
C THR A 57 14.56 13.91 -15.52
N PHE A 58 14.41 15.24 -15.47
CA PHE A 58 13.30 15.89 -14.77
C PHE A 58 11.95 15.47 -15.37
N GLU A 59 11.80 15.52 -16.69
CA GLU A 59 10.57 15.09 -17.38
C GLU A 59 10.21 13.62 -17.10
N ARG A 60 11.20 12.72 -17.05
CA ARG A 60 10.98 11.30 -16.71
C ARG A 60 10.50 11.15 -15.26
N ASN A 61 11.10 11.89 -14.33
CA ASN A 61 10.71 11.86 -12.94
C ASN A 61 9.28 12.40 -12.74
N GLU A 62 8.90 13.45 -13.46
CA GLU A 62 7.56 14.03 -13.41
C GLU A 62 6.48 13.06 -13.93
N ARG A 63 6.75 12.37 -15.04
CA ARG A 63 5.85 11.30 -15.54
C ARG A 63 5.73 10.17 -14.53
N ALA A 64 6.85 9.67 -14.00
CA ALA A 64 6.84 8.61 -13.00
C ALA A 64 6.07 9.00 -11.72
N ALA A 65 6.19 10.27 -11.28
CA ALA A 65 5.43 10.78 -10.15
C ALA A 65 3.92 10.84 -10.44
N THR A 66 3.54 11.26 -11.65
CA THR A 66 2.13 11.32 -12.10
C THR A 66 1.52 9.92 -12.19
N ASP A 67 2.25 8.95 -12.75
CA ASP A 67 1.83 7.55 -12.85
C ASP A 67 1.66 6.93 -11.46
N ALA A 68 2.61 7.19 -10.55
CA ALA A 68 2.52 6.74 -9.17
C ALA A 68 1.30 7.34 -8.45
N HIS A 69 1.04 8.64 -8.64
CA HIS A 69 -0.13 9.31 -8.06
C HIS A 69 -1.45 8.71 -8.56
N THR A 70 -1.55 8.47 -9.86
CA THR A 70 -2.72 7.85 -10.48
C THR A 70 -2.95 6.42 -9.98
N SER A 71 -1.87 5.64 -9.85
CA SER A 71 -1.92 4.29 -9.29
C SER A 71 -2.41 4.27 -7.84
N VAL A 72 -1.91 5.19 -7.01
CA VAL A 72 -2.35 5.34 -5.61
C VAL A 72 -3.84 5.70 -5.55
N ALA A 73 -4.29 6.64 -6.39
CA ALA A 73 -5.71 7.02 -6.44
C ALA A 73 -6.62 5.84 -6.80
N ARG A 74 -6.20 5.00 -7.78
CA ARG A 74 -6.93 3.79 -8.16
C ARG A 74 -7.00 2.77 -7.02
N VAL A 75 -5.86 2.46 -6.40
CA VAL A 75 -5.81 1.52 -5.25
C VAL A 75 -6.68 2.03 -4.10
N HIS A 76 -6.68 3.34 -3.85
CA HIS A 76 -7.53 3.93 -2.83
C HIS A 76 -9.03 3.77 -3.15
N ALA A 77 -9.42 3.96 -4.42
CA ALA A 77 -10.80 3.76 -4.86
C ALA A 77 -11.25 2.29 -4.74
N GLU A 78 -10.38 1.34 -5.10
CA GLU A 78 -10.65 -0.10 -4.97
C GLU A 78 -10.83 -0.51 -3.50
N LEU A 79 -9.94 -0.05 -2.61
CA LEU A 79 -10.04 -0.30 -1.16
C LEU A 79 -11.27 0.37 -0.53
N ALA A 80 -11.63 1.57 -0.97
CA ALA A 80 -12.84 2.25 -0.52
C ALA A 80 -14.10 1.47 -0.93
N SER A 81 -14.16 1.04 -2.20
CA SER A 81 -15.26 0.21 -2.69
C SER A 81 -15.39 -1.11 -1.93
N GLU A 82 -14.26 -1.76 -1.62
CA GLU A 82 -14.25 -2.97 -0.81
C GLU A 82 -14.74 -2.73 0.62
N PHE A 83 -14.31 -1.63 1.25
CA PHE A 83 -14.80 -1.23 2.56
C PHE A 83 -16.32 -1.00 2.56
N ASP A 84 -16.85 -0.36 1.53
CA ASP A 84 -18.28 -0.15 1.38
C ASP A 84 -19.03 -1.47 1.21
N ARG A 85 -18.50 -2.40 0.41
CA ARG A 85 -19.06 -3.77 0.29
C ARG A 85 -19.08 -4.50 1.63
N MET A 86 -18.01 -4.43 2.42
CA MET A 86 -17.97 -5.02 3.77
C MET A 86 -19.01 -4.38 4.71
N ARG A 87 -19.18 -3.05 4.67
CA ARG A 87 -20.17 -2.36 5.52
C ARG A 87 -21.61 -2.64 5.11
N ALA A 88 -21.85 -2.88 3.82
CA ALA A 88 -23.17 -3.23 3.30
C ALA A 88 -23.60 -4.66 3.68
N MET A 89 -22.69 -5.53 4.13
CA MET A 89 -23.04 -6.88 4.57
C MET A 89 -23.97 -6.85 5.78
N CYS A 90 -25.14 -7.49 5.67
CA CYS A 90 -26.17 -7.46 6.69
C CYS A 90 -25.74 -7.99 8.07
N LYS A 91 -24.71 -8.85 8.11
CA LYS A 91 -24.15 -9.46 9.32
C LYS A 91 -22.99 -8.68 9.93
N VAL A 92 -22.60 -7.56 9.33
CA VAL A 92 -21.53 -6.69 9.83
C VAL A 92 -22.14 -5.55 10.64
N ALA A 93 -21.63 -5.35 11.84
CA ALA A 93 -22.02 -4.23 12.70
C ALA A 93 -21.05 -3.06 12.56
N HIS A 94 -19.74 -3.36 12.50
CA HIS A 94 -18.70 -2.35 12.45
C HIS A 94 -17.46 -2.88 11.75
N VAL A 95 -16.81 -2.03 10.95
CA VAL A 95 -15.52 -2.30 10.31
C VAL A 95 -14.55 -1.21 10.72
N LYS A 96 -13.37 -1.59 11.19
CA LYS A 96 -12.26 -0.71 11.53
C LYS A 96 -11.01 -1.15 10.78
N ILE A 97 -10.43 -0.25 10.01
CA ILE A 97 -9.18 -0.48 9.29
C ILE A 97 -8.07 0.34 9.92
N THR A 98 -6.93 -0.29 10.17
CA THR A 98 -5.66 0.37 10.48
C THR A 98 -4.64 0.03 9.39
N ARG A 99 -3.45 0.62 9.49
CA ARG A 99 -2.35 0.32 8.57
C ARG A 99 -2.05 -1.18 8.47
N THR A 100 -2.10 -1.89 9.60
CA THR A 100 -1.65 -3.29 9.69
C THR A 100 -2.79 -4.28 9.93
N THR A 101 -3.99 -3.82 10.27
CA THR A 101 -5.06 -4.71 10.74
C THR A 101 -6.43 -4.27 10.24
N LEU A 102 -7.22 -5.22 9.75
CA LEU A 102 -8.66 -5.09 9.53
C LEU A 102 -9.38 -5.75 10.72
N THR A 103 -10.26 -5.02 11.39
CA THR A 103 -11.09 -5.54 12.48
C THR A 103 -12.55 -5.40 12.10
N VAL A 104 -13.27 -6.52 12.09
CA VAL A 104 -14.69 -6.58 11.82
C VAL A 104 -15.41 -7.04 13.07
N THR A 105 -16.45 -6.32 13.47
CA THR A 105 -17.40 -6.76 14.48
C THR A 105 -18.69 -7.15 13.79
N THR A 106 -19.11 -8.39 14.01
CA THR A 106 -20.37 -8.89 13.45
C THR A 106 -21.55 -8.40 14.29
N ARG A 107 -22.75 -8.41 13.69
CA ARG A 107 -23.98 -8.48 14.46
C ARG A 107 -24.08 -9.85 15.14
N ALA A 108 -25.12 -10.06 15.94
CA ALA A 108 -25.41 -11.40 16.44
C ALA A 108 -25.62 -12.34 15.24
N LEU A 109 -24.85 -13.43 15.21
CA LEU A 109 -24.97 -14.46 14.19
C LEU A 109 -25.95 -15.52 14.67
N GLU A 110 -26.51 -16.27 13.73
CA GLU A 110 -27.51 -17.30 14.00
C GLU A 110 -27.12 -18.58 13.28
N ILE A 111 -27.44 -19.72 13.91
CA ILE A 111 -27.40 -21.02 13.26
C ILE A 111 -28.82 -21.54 13.10
N VAL A 112 -29.04 -22.34 12.06
CA VAL A 112 -30.33 -22.98 11.82
C VAL A 112 -30.15 -24.47 11.98
N GLU A 113 -30.92 -25.07 12.89
CA GLU A 113 -31.00 -26.52 13.07
C GLU A 113 -32.47 -26.92 13.19
N ASP A 114 -32.89 -27.92 12.41
CA ASP A 114 -34.29 -28.38 12.33
C ASP A 114 -35.32 -27.25 12.13
N GLY A 115 -34.96 -26.22 11.35
CA GLY A 115 -35.79 -25.04 11.10
C GLY A 115 -35.86 -24.04 12.26
N VAL A 116 -35.19 -24.32 13.39
CA VAL A 116 -35.09 -23.42 14.54
C VAL A 116 -33.81 -22.59 14.44
N ARG A 117 -33.95 -21.27 14.64
CA ARG A 117 -32.81 -20.35 14.68
C ARG A 117 -32.28 -20.21 16.11
N TYR A 118 -30.99 -20.42 16.28
CA TYR A 118 -30.29 -20.24 17.55
C TYR A 118 -29.27 -19.11 17.42
N ASP A 119 -29.39 -18.10 18.28
CA ASP A 119 -28.45 -16.99 18.35
C ASP A 119 -27.13 -17.44 18.97
N ILE A 120 -26.02 -17.32 18.25
CA ILE A 120 -24.67 -17.66 18.71
C ILE A 120 -23.85 -16.42 19.08
N GLY A 121 -24.48 -15.25 19.11
CA GLY A 121 -23.89 -13.99 19.54
C GLY A 121 -23.01 -13.32 18.50
N ALA A 122 -22.41 -12.19 18.89
CA ALA A 122 -21.54 -11.39 18.03
C ALA A 122 -20.08 -11.80 18.19
N TYR A 123 -19.30 -11.63 17.12
CA TYR A 123 -17.88 -11.97 17.06
C TYR A 123 -17.06 -10.76 16.62
N ARG A 124 -15.82 -10.72 17.08
CA ARG A 124 -14.77 -9.83 16.58
C ARG A 124 -13.79 -10.65 15.77
N ILE A 125 -13.71 -10.35 14.49
CA ILE A 125 -12.78 -10.94 13.53
C ILE A 125 -11.65 -9.93 13.32
N ARG A 126 -10.41 -10.35 13.53
CA ARG A 126 -9.21 -9.55 13.31
C ARG A 126 -8.37 -10.22 12.25
N ILE A 127 -8.07 -9.48 11.19
CA ILE A 127 -7.27 -9.91 10.05
C ILE A 127 -6.01 -9.04 10.01
N GLN A 128 -4.83 -9.66 10.12
CA GLN A 128 -3.56 -8.98 9.88
C GLN A 128 -3.37 -8.82 8.37
N ARG A 129 -3.01 -7.62 7.92
CA ARG A 129 -2.80 -7.36 6.49
C ARG A 129 -1.50 -7.95 5.99
N GLU A 130 -0.52 -8.06 6.88
CA GLU A 130 0.75 -8.74 6.65
C GLU A 130 0.70 -10.14 7.27
N ARG A 131 1.18 -11.13 6.52
CA ARG A 131 1.34 -12.48 7.06
C ARG A 131 2.33 -12.43 8.22
N ARG A 132 1.93 -12.98 9.37
CA ARG A 132 2.80 -13.16 10.53
C ARG A 132 2.70 -14.60 10.95
N GLU A 133 3.85 -15.21 11.18
CA GLU A 133 3.91 -16.54 11.77
C GLU A 133 3.92 -16.39 13.30
N ASN A 134 3.23 -17.29 13.98
CA ASN A 134 3.24 -17.35 15.43
C ASN A 134 4.53 -18.03 15.94
N ALA A 135 4.69 -18.13 17.26
CA ALA A 135 5.84 -18.80 17.88
C ALA A 135 6.01 -20.28 17.49
N PHE A 136 5.01 -20.87 16.85
CA PHE A 136 4.96 -22.26 16.38
C PHE A 136 5.04 -22.37 14.84
N GLY A 137 5.30 -21.27 14.12
CA GLY A 137 5.41 -21.25 12.66
C GLY A 137 4.06 -21.28 11.92
N GLU A 138 2.94 -21.15 12.63
CA GLU A 138 1.60 -21.18 12.03
C GLU A 138 1.12 -19.79 11.64
N ASP A 139 0.19 -19.73 10.68
CA ASP A 139 -0.35 -18.48 10.15
C ASP A 139 -1.22 -17.75 11.19
N ASP A 140 -0.77 -16.59 11.67
CA ASP A 140 -1.47 -15.73 12.62
C ASP A 140 -2.26 -14.60 11.94
N GLN A 141 -2.63 -14.82 10.67
CA GLN A 141 -3.30 -13.79 9.91
C GLN A 141 -4.74 -13.55 10.38
N VAL A 142 -5.43 -14.53 10.97
CA VAL A 142 -6.84 -14.40 11.38
C VAL A 142 -7.05 -14.81 12.84
N ARG A 143 -7.71 -13.94 13.59
CA ARG A 143 -8.21 -14.19 14.95
C ARG A 143 -9.68 -13.92 15.05
N ILE A 144 -10.39 -14.79 15.78
CA ILE A 144 -11.81 -14.58 16.04
C ILE A 144 -12.06 -14.72 17.54
N HIS A 145 -12.78 -13.76 18.11
CA HIS A 145 -13.19 -13.80 19.51
C HIS A 145 -14.68 -13.54 19.62
N ALA A 146 -15.38 -14.39 20.36
CA ALA A 146 -16.77 -14.11 20.69
C ALA A 146 -16.85 -12.91 21.65
N LEU A 147 -17.84 -12.04 21.44
CA LEU A 147 -18.09 -10.87 22.28
C LEU A 147 -19.04 -11.17 23.44
N HIS A 148 -19.58 -12.38 23.51
CA HIS A 148 -20.34 -12.88 24.66
C HIS A 148 -19.47 -13.70 25.60
N ARG A 149 -19.87 -13.76 26.89
CA ARG A 149 -19.17 -14.55 27.91
C ARG A 149 -19.57 -16.04 27.93
N ARG A 150 -20.59 -16.43 27.16
CA ARG A 150 -21.11 -17.80 27.15
C ARG A 150 -20.13 -18.75 26.44
N ARG A 151 -19.88 -19.90 27.07
CA ARG A 151 -18.96 -20.92 26.58
C ARG A 151 -19.55 -22.29 26.90
N LEU A 152 -19.31 -23.25 26.03
CA LEU A 152 -19.56 -24.68 26.26
C LEU A 152 -18.20 -25.36 26.39
N ASP A 153 -17.95 -26.01 27.53
CA ASP A 153 -16.66 -26.65 27.84
C ASP A 153 -15.43 -25.73 27.67
N GLY A 154 -15.61 -24.42 27.92
CA GLY A 154 -14.56 -23.42 27.75
C GLY A 154 -14.43 -22.82 26.34
N TRP A 155 -15.20 -23.31 25.37
CA TRP A 155 -15.20 -22.88 23.97
C TRP A 155 -16.37 -21.94 23.68
N SER A 156 -16.12 -20.86 22.94
CA SER A 156 -17.17 -19.96 22.45
C SER A 156 -17.67 -20.32 21.05
N HIS A 157 -16.97 -21.23 20.37
CA HIS A 157 -17.35 -21.80 19.09
C HIS A 157 -16.52 -23.09 18.87
N PRO A 158 -17.09 -24.14 18.26
CA PRO A 158 -16.41 -25.39 17.88
C PRO A 158 -15.02 -25.23 17.24
N HIS A 159 -14.87 -24.21 16.39
CA HIS A 159 -13.67 -23.96 15.60
C HIS A 159 -12.77 -22.86 16.16
N ILE A 160 -13.07 -22.29 17.33
CA ILE A 160 -12.35 -21.14 17.86
C ILE A 160 -11.81 -21.47 19.24
N SER A 161 -10.48 -21.57 19.33
CA SER A 161 -9.81 -21.75 20.62
C SER A 161 -10.01 -20.56 21.56
N SER A 162 -9.70 -20.76 22.84
CA SER A 162 -9.72 -19.69 23.85
C SER A 162 -8.85 -18.48 23.49
N TRP A 163 -7.79 -18.70 22.69
CA TRP A 163 -6.88 -17.68 22.18
C TRP A 163 -7.34 -17.05 20.85
N GLY A 164 -8.48 -17.48 20.32
CA GLY A 164 -9.03 -17.01 19.06
C GLY A 164 -8.37 -17.58 17.81
N TRP A 165 -7.54 -18.63 17.95
CA TRP A 165 -7.10 -19.45 16.81
C TRP A 165 -8.29 -20.14 16.19
N VAL A 166 -8.37 -20.12 14.86
CA VAL A 166 -9.50 -20.67 14.13
C VAL A 166 -9.06 -21.89 13.33
N CYS A 167 -9.75 -23.00 13.51
CA CYS A 167 -9.65 -24.15 12.62
C CYS A 167 -10.64 -23.96 11.47
N LEU A 168 -10.12 -23.64 10.28
CA LEU A 168 -10.92 -23.28 9.12
C LEU A 168 -11.23 -24.47 8.20
N GLY A 169 -10.68 -25.65 8.51
CA GLY A 169 -10.92 -26.87 7.75
C GLY A 169 -10.69 -26.69 6.25
N ASN A 170 -11.66 -27.12 5.45
CA ASN A 170 -11.59 -27.07 3.98
C ASN A 170 -11.60 -25.65 3.38
N ILE A 171 -12.05 -24.63 4.13
CA ILE A 171 -12.06 -23.24 3.63
C ILE A 171 -10.73 -22.52 3.86
N GLU A 172 -9.76 -23.14 4.53
CA GLU A 172 -8.48 -22.50 4.84
C GLU A 172 -7.73 -22.08 3.56
N LYS A 173 -7.68 -22.95 2.56
CA LYS A 173 -7.03 -22.65 1.27
C LYS A 173 -7.71 -21.50 0.52
N PRO A 174 -9.03 -21.51 0.25
CA PRO A 174 -9.69 -20.39 -0.40
C PRO A 174 -9.62 -19.10 0.42
N LEU A 175 -9.68 -19.17 1.75
CA LEU A 175 -9.50 -17.99 2.60
C LEU A 175 -8.11 -17.38 2.42
N ARG A 176 -7.04 -18.19 2.45
CA ARG A 176 -5.67 -17.71 2.22
C ARG A 176 -5.51 -17.06 0.84
N VAL A 177 -6.19 -17.58 -0.19
CA VAL A 177 -6.18 -16.98 -1.53
C VAL A 177 -6.85 -15.61 -1.51
N ALA A 178 -8.05 -15.49 -0.93
CA ALA A 178 -8.76 -14.22 -0.82
C ALA A 178 -7.92 -13.19 -0.05
N LEU A 179 -7.34 -13.57 1.09
CA LEU A 179 -6.48 -12.70 1.90
C LEU A 179 -5.23 -12.24 1.15
N ARG A 180 -4.59 -13.11 0.35
CA ARG A 180 -3.42 -12.74 -0.47
C ARG A 180 -3.75 -11.78 -1.60
N LYS A 181 -4.96 -11.89 -2.16
CA LYS A 181 -5.45 -11.00 -3.20
C LYS A 181 -6.03 -9.69 -2.67
N CYS A 182 -6.03 -9.50 -1.34
CA CYS A 182 -6.73 -8.40 -0.69
C CYS A 182 -8.22 -8.36 -1.06
N GLU A 183 -8.86 -9.53 -1.15
CA GLU A 183 -10.32 -9.70 -1.31
C GLU A 183 -10.93 -9.94 0.09
N TYR A 184 -10.85 -8.93 0.96
CA TYR A 184 -11.29 -8.96 2.35
C TYR A 184 -12.81 -9.12 2.51
N ASP A 185 -13.60 -8.63 1.57
CA ASP A 185 -15.04 -8.85 1.54
C ASP A 185 -15.38 -10.34 1.31
N VAL A 186 -14.70 -10.99 0.36
CA VAL A 186 -14.82 -12.43 0.13
C VAL A 186 -14.33 -13.23 1.34
N ALA A 187 -13.17 -12.85 1.88
CA ALA A 187 -12.62 -13.49 3.08
C ALA A 187 -13.59 -13.42 4.27
N LEU A 188 -14.23 -12.27 4.47
CA LEU A 188 -15.20 -12.07 5.53
C LEU A 188 -16.46 -12.94 5.34
N GLN A 189 -16.96 -13.08 4.11
CA GLN A 189 -18.08 -13.98 3.80
C GLN A 189 -17.77 -15.43 4.14
N LEU A 190 -16.56 -15.91 3.77
CA LEU A 190 -16.11 -17.26 4.08
C LEU A 190 -16.03 -17.48 5.60
N ILE A 191 -15.49 -16.52 6.34
CA ILE A 191 -15.40 -16.60 7.80
C ILE A 191 -16.79 -16.65 8.44
N ILE A 192 -17.70 -15.76 8.05
CA ILE A 192 -19.07 -15.74 8.59
C ILE A 192 -19.80 -17.05 8.28
N ALA A 193 -19.63 -17.60 7.08
CA ALA A 193 -20.23 -18.88 6.71
C ALA A 193 -19.77 -20.02 7.63
N VAL A 194 -18.48 -20.07 8.00
CA VAL A 194 -17.97 -21.07 8.97
C VAL A 194 -18.52 -20.86 10.38
N LEU A 195 -18.69 -19.61 10.80
CA LEU A 195 -19.27 -19.31 12.11
C LEU A 195 -20.73 -19.78 12.20
N GLU A 196 -21.44 -19.83 11.08
CA GLU A 196 -22.86 -20.21 11.06
C GLU A 196 -23.14 -21.67 10.69
N SER A 197 -22.20 -22.34 10.00
CA SER A 197 -22.39 -23.72 9.55
C SER A 197 -22.00 -24.77 10.59
N GLY A 198 -21.15 -24.42 11.56
CA GLY A 198 -20.68 -25.32 12.62
C GLY A 198 -20.04 -26.64 12.16
N THR A 199 -19.68 -26.75 10.87
CA THR A 199 -19.20 -27.99 10.26
C THR A 199 -17.87 -27.76 9.57
N PRO A 200 -16.82 -28.55 9.87
CA PRO A 200 -15.94 -29.03 8.84
C PRO A 200 -16.57 -30.34 8.34
N ARG A 201 -17.00 -30.40 7.08
CA ARG A 201 -17.26 -31.69 6.44
C ARG A 201 -15.94 -32.47 6.44
N SER A 202 -15.72 -33.30 7.45
CA SER A 202 -14.70 -34.34 7.43
C SER A 202 -15.41 -35.64 7.07
N GLU A 203 -14.82 -36.42 6.18
CA GLU A 203 -15.32 -37.73 5.73
C GLU A 203 -15.34 -38.78 6.87
N ARG A 204 -15.08 -38.38 8.13
CA ARG A 204 -14.99 -39.25 9.31
C ARG A 204 -16.13 -39.08 10.32
N GLY A 205 -17.19 -38.34 10.00
CA GLY A 205 -18.46 -38.44 10.74
C GLY A 205 -18.44 -37.97 12.19
N ASP A 206 -17.71 -36.89 12.52
CA ASP A 206 -17.77 -36.30 13.86
C ASP A 206 -18.96 -35.31 13.94
N SER A 207 -20.15 -35.84 14.28
CA SER A 207 -21.42 -35.10 14.32
C SER A 207 -21.51 -34.06 15.45
N GLY A 208 -20.57 -34.08 16.40
CA GLY A 208 -20.68 -33.28 17.63
C GLY A 208 -20.45 -31.77 17.48
N TYR A 209 -19.87 -31.28 16.38
CA TYR A 209 -19.57 -29.85 16.24
C TYR A 209 -20.82 -29.00 16.05
N HIS A 210 -21.77 -29.49 15.24
CA HIS A 210 -23.04 -28.83 15.03
C HIS A 210 -23.86 -28.82 16.34
N ASP A 211 -23.95 -29.97 17.03
CA ASP A 211 -24.62 -30.09 18.33
C ASP A 211 -24.05 -29.15 19.40
N ARG A 212 -22.72 -29.00 19.43
CA ARG A 212 -22.04 -28.05 20.32
C ARG A 212 -22.40 -26.61 19.98
N LEU A 213 -22.47 -26.27 18.70
CA LEU A 213 -22.86 -24.92 18.27
C LEU A 213 -24.32 -24.63 18.62
N VAL A 214 -25.24 -25.58 18.39
CA VAL A 214 -26.65 -25.51 18.81
C VAL A 214 -26.74 -25.32 20.32
N SER A 215 -25.94 -26.05 21.09
CA SER A 215 -25.89 -25.93 22.55
C SER A 215 -25.41 -24.55 23.02
N ILE A 216 -24.38 -23.99 22.38
CA ILE A 216 -23.96 -22.59 22.59
C ILE A 216 -25.10 -21.63 22.25
N GLY A 217 -25.76 -21.87 21.11
CA GLY A 217 -26.89 -21.07 20.65
C GLY A 217 -28.05 -21.06 21.64
N ARG A 218 -28.38 -22.21 22.23
CA ARG A 218 -29.36 -22.34 23.32
C ARG A 218 -28.96 -21.54 24.56
N LEU A 219 -27.68 -21.60 24.97
CA LEU A 219 -27.17 -20.85 26.13
C LEU A 219 -27.26 -19.34 25.93
N VAL A 220 -26.92 -18.85 24.74
CA VAL A 220 -26.99 -17.42 24.39
C VAL A 220 -28.44 -16.96 24.29
N THR A 221 -29.29 -17.72 23.57
CA THR A 221 -30.71 -17.40 23.37
C THR A 221 -31.49 -17.34 24.69
N ARG A 222 -31.29 -18.32 25.58
CA ARG A 222 -31.93 -18.34 26.92
C ARG A 222 -31.55 -17.11 27.76
N SER A 223 -30.32 -16.64 27.65
CA SER A 223 -29.84 -15.47 28.39
C SER A 223 -30.44 -14.16 27.91
N ARG A 224 -30.94 -14.07 26.67
CA ARG A 224 -31.61 -12.87 26.14
C ARG A 224 -33.08 -12.78 26.56
N ARG A 225 -33.72 -13.92 26.85
CA ARG A 225 -35.16 -13.98 27.16
C ARG A 225 -35.55 -13.57 28.59
N ASN A 226 -34.64 -13.29 29.55
CA ASN A 226 -35.10 -12.76 30.84
C ASN A 226 -34.06 -12.02 31.72
N PRO A 227 -34.19 -10.69 31.87
CA PRO A 227 -33.63 -9.95 33.00
C PRO A 227 -34.60 -9.80 34.18
N LYS A 228 -35.93 -9.92 33.97
CA LYS A 228 -36.94 -9.54 34.97
C LYS A 228 -37.43 -10.69 35.87
N GLU A 229 -37.37 -11.94 35.42
CA GLU A 229 -37.79 -13.10 36.24
C GLU A 229 -36.86 -13.45 37.41
N ARG A 230 -35.69 -12.81 37.55
CA ARG A 230 -34.77 -13.06 38.68
C ARG A 230 -35.07 -12.24 39.94
N SER A 231 -36.07 -11.36 39.91
CA SER A 231 -36.40 -10.45 41.03
C SER A 231 -37.56 -10.91 41.93
N HIS A 232 -38.15 -12.09 41.68
CA HIS A 232 -39.26 -12.63 42.50
C HIS A 232 -38.95 -14.00 43.12
N ALA A 233 -37.67 -14.34 43.24
CA ALA A 233 -37.24 -15.51 44.01
C ALA A 233 -36.20 -15.09 45.07
N ARG A 234 -36.64 -14.27 46.03
CA ARG A 234 -36.11 -14.18 47.39
C ARG A 234 -37.25 -13.88 48.34
#